data_AF-A0A433DY48-F1
#
_entry.id   AF-A0A433DY48-F1
#
_cell.length_a   1.000
_cell.length_b   1.000
_cell.length_c   1.000
_cell.angle_alpha   90.00
_cell.angle_beta   90.00
_cell.angle_gamma   90.00
#
_symmetry.space_group_name_H-M   'P 1'
#
loop_
_entity.id
_entity.type
_entity.pdbx_description
1 polymer ?
#
loop_
_entity_poly.entity_id
_entity_poly.type
_entity_poly.pdbx_seq_one_letter_code
_entity_poly.pdbx_strand_id
1 'polypeptide(L)'
;MNRDPQSWARLGHALRAAREARGLTQADLGALADVSSRSVQDVEAGTVPKKRMPYTLSRVAAALGWPEGAVDAVLDGAAPPGEGWRDAPVEQAQIDAEQLAGIMTNAMVRATEHATAAEIRAATAIALDELRKQGVIRETNGVQPSTNQANS
;
A
#
# COMPACT_ATOMS: atom_id res chain seq x y z
N MET A 1 -4.67 -4.85 23.05
CA MET A 1 -4.41 -5.37 21.69
C MET A 1 -5.38 -4.72 20.74
N ASN A 2 -4.89 -3.81 19.88
CA ASN A 2 -5.70 -3.19 18.83
C ASN A 2 -6.22 -4.29 17.86
N ARG A 3 -7.50 -4.21 17.48
CA ARG A 3 -8.17 -5.14 16.54
C ARG A 3 -8.68 -4.45 15.28
N ASP A 4 -8.30 -3.20 15.05
CA ASP A 4 -8.65 -2.46 13.85
C ASP A 4 -8.00 -3.10 12.60
N PRO A 5 -8.78 -3.56 11.61
CA PRO A 5 -8.24 -4.16 10.39
C PRO A 5 -7.24 -3.29 9.63
N GLN A 6 -7.37 -1.95 9.69
CA GLN A 6 -6.46 -1.06 8.99
C GLN A 6 -5.08 -1.01 9.66
N SER A 7 -5.02 -0.91 10.99
CA SER A 7 -3.76 -1.05 11.76
C SER A 7 -3.03 -2.35 11.44
N TRP A 8 -3.76 -3.47 11.33
CA TRP A 8 -3.15 -4.77 11.02
C TRP A 8 -2.66 -4.87 9.57
N ALA A 9 -3.42 -4.36 8.62
CA ALA A 9 -2.99 -4.27 7.22
C ALA A 9 -1.72 -3.40 7.08
N ARG A 10 -1.68 -2.27 7.78
CA ARG A 10 -0.52 -1.36 7.83
C ARG A 10 0.71 -2.08 8.41
N LEU A 11 0.55 -2.82 9.50
CA LEU A 11 1.62 -3.61 10.09
C LEU A 11 2.15 -4.68 9.12
N GLY A 12 1.26 -5.44 8.47
CA GLY A 12 1.66 -6.47 7.49
C GLY A 12 2.45 -5.89 6.33
N HIS A 13 1.99 -4.76 5.78
CA HIS A 13 2.70 -4.01 4.74
C HIS A 13 4.07 -3.53 5.23
N ALA A 14 4.17 -3.05 6.47
CA ALA A 14 5.43 -2.57 7.03
C ALA A 14 6.49 -3.67 7.16
N LEU A 15 6.08 -4.84 7.64
CA LEU A 15 6.97 -5.99 7.75
C LEU A 15 7.44 -6.47 6.37
N ARG A 16 6.52 -6.49 5.38
CA ARG A 16 6.86 -6.80 4.00
C ARG A 16 7.87 -5.81 3.42
N ALA A 17 7.65 -4.51 3.59
CA ALA A 17 8.53 -3.46 3.08
C ALA A 17 9.92 -3.56 3.71
N ALA A 18 10.01 -3.80 5.02
CA ALA A 18 11.27 -4.02 5.73
C ALA A 18 12.01 -5.27 5.22
N ARG A 19 11.29 -6.35 4.89
CA ARG A 19 11.87 -7.55 4.26
C ARG A 19 12.43 -7.23 2.88
N GLU A 20 11.65 -6.59 2.03
CA GLU A 20 12.01 -6.29 0.64
C GLU A 20 13.17 -5.29 0.56
N ALA A 21 13.24 -4.31 1.46
CA ALA A 21 14.38 -3.38 1.56
C ALA A 21 15.71 -4.08 1.86
N ARG A 22 15.67 -5.27 2.47
CA ARG A 22 16.84 -6.11 2.74
C ARG A 22 17.13 -7.13 1.63
N GLY A 23 16.35 -7.13 0.55
CA GLY A 23 16.48 -8.09 -0.54
C GLY A 23 16.13 -9.53 -0.16
N LEU A 24 15.39 -9.74 0.94
CA LEU A 24 15.04 -11.07 1.44
C LEU A 24 13.76 -11.60 0.77
N THR A 25 13.75 -12.89 0.41
CA THR A 25 12.50 -13.59 0.10
C THR A 25 11.75 -13.97 1.38
N GLN A 26 10.47 -14.35 1.26
CA GLN A 26 9.71 -14.86 2.42
C GLN A 26 10.32 -16.15 2.99
N ALA A 27 10.99 -16.96 2.17
CA ALA A 27 11.69 -18.15 2.61
C ALA A 27 12.94 -17.78 3.43
N ASP A 28 13.71 -16.79 2.98
CA ASP A 28 14.90 -16.31 3.70
C ASP A 28 14.53 -15.73 5.06
N LEU A 29 13.48 -14.89 5.11
CA LEU A 29 12.99 -14.33 6.37
C LEU A 29 12.43 -15.43 7.29
N GLY A 30 11.76 -16.44 6.73
CA GLY A 30 11.28 -17.60 7.49
C GLY A 30 12.44 -18.34 8.15
N ALA A 31 13.52 -18.61 7.40
CA ALA A 31 14.72 -19.24 7.94
C ALA A 31 15.39 -18.40 9.04
N LEU A 32 15.49 -17.08 8.85
CA LEU A 32 16.07 -16.15 9.84
C LEU A 32 15.23 -16.07 11.12
N ALA A 33 13.91 -16.09 11.00
CA ALA A 33 12.99 -16.02 12.13
C ALA A 33 12.70 -17.39 12.77
N ASP A 34 13.20 -18.49 12.17
CA ASP A 34 12.86 -19.87 12.51
C ASP A 34 11.33 -20.09 12.54
N VAL A 35 10.69 -19.74 11.42
CA VAL A 35 9.27 -19.98 11.13
C VAL A 35 9.10 -20.41 9.68
N SER A 36 7.94 -20.98 9.32
CA SER A 36 7.67 -21.33 7.92
C SER A 36 7.48 -20.09 7.04
N SER A 37 7.82 -20.18 5.75
CA SER A 37 7.51 -19.13 4.76
C SER A 37 6.01 -18.79 4.70
N ARG A 38 5.14 -19.80 4.88
CA ARG A 38 3.69 -19.63 5.04
C ARG A 38 3.34 -18.74 6.24
N SER A 39 4.04 -18.89 7.36
CA SER A 39 3.84 -18.03 8.55
C SER A 39 4.26 -16.59 8.28
N VAL A 40 5.34 -16.38 7.53
CA VAL A 40 5.75 -15.03 7.08
C VAL A 40 4.67 -14.43 6.19
N GLN A 41 4.14 -15.19 5.23
CA GLN A 41 3.05 -14.75 4.36
C GLN A 41 1.80 -14.35 5.16
N ASP A 42 1.40 -15.15 6.15
CA ASP A 42 0.22 -14.86 6.98
C ASP A 42 0.42 -13.61 7.86
N VAL A 43 1.65 -13.37 8.32
CA VAL A 43 2.03 -12.14 9.04
C VAL A 43 1.99 -10.92 8.12
N GLU A 44 2.59 -11.01 6.93
CA GLU A 44 2.60 -9.93 5.94
C GLU A 44 1.22 -9.61 5.38
N ALA A 45 0.29 -10.57 5.40
CA ALA A 45 -1.10 -10.35 5.03
C ALA A 45 -1.84 -9.42 6.01
N GLY A 46 -1.29 -9.17 7.21
CA GLY A 46 -1.89 -8.23 8.17
C GLY A 46 -3.29 -8.65 8.61
N THR A 47 -3.54 -9.94 8.77
CA THR A 47 -4.86 -10.44 9.19
C THR A 47 -5.05 -10.28 10.70
N VAL A 48 -6.17 -9.68 11.10
CA VAL A 48 -6.53 -9.55 12.52
C VAL A 48 -6.72 -10.93 13.16
N PRO A 49 -5.98 -11.28 14.23
CA PRO A 49 -6.12 -12.56 14.90
C PRO A 49 -7.40 -12.62 15.74
N LYS A 50 -8.08 -13.77 15.71
CA LYS A 50 -9.37 -13.96 16.41
C LYS A 50 -9.27 -13.93 17.95
N LYS A 51 -8.12 -14.35 18.50
CA LYS A 51 -7.94 -14.54 19.95
C LYS A 51 -6.77 -13.76 20.51
N ARG A 52 -5.54 -14.22 20.22
CA ARG A 52 -4.28 -13.73 20.82
C ARG A 52 -3.27 -13.34 19.75
N MET A 53 -2.25 -12.57 20.14
CA MET A 53 -1.12 -12.23 19.28
C MET A 53 -0.44 -13.51 18.76
N PRO A 54 -0.23 -13.65 17.44
CA PRO A 54 0.56 -14.75 16.91
C PRO A 54 2.01 -14.62 17.38
N TYR A 55 2.57 -15.70 17.96
CA TYR A 55 3.97 -15.70 18.39
C TYR A 55 4.94 -15.51 17.22
N THR A 56 4.55 -15.94 16.02
CA THR A 56 5.32 -15.80 14.78
C THR A 56 5.55 -14.34 14.41
N LEU A 57 4.61 -13.45 14.75
CA LEU A 57 4.72 -12.03 14.46
C LEU A 57 5.92 -11.40 15.18
N SER A 58 6.06 -11.67 16.48
CA SER A 58 7.19 -11.18 17.28
C SER A 58 8.53 -11.74 16.78
N ARG A 59 8.56 -13.02 16.36
CA ARG A 59 9.77 -13.64 15.79
C ARG A 59 10.17 -13.00 14.45
N VAL A 60 9.19 -12.77 13.58
CA VAL A 60 9.40 -12.11 12.27
C VAL A 60 9.89 -10.68 12.45
N ALA A 61 9.26 -9.91 13.33
CA ALA A 61 9.69 -8.54 13.63
C ALA A 61 11.11 -8.50 14.21
N ALA A 62 11.43 -9.41 15.14
CA ALA A 62 12.78 -9.51 15.73
C ALA A 62 13.84 -9.90 14.68
N ALA A 63 13.54 -10.81 13.75
CA ALA A 63 14.44 -11.16 12.65
C ALA A 63 14.65 -9.99 11.67
N LEU A 64 13.64 -9.12 11.54
CA LEU A 64 13.76 -7.82 10.87
C LEU A 64 14.44 -6.76 11.75
N GLY A 65 15.01 -7.11 12.89
CA GLY A 65 15.73 -6.18 13.77
C GLY A 65 14.84 -5.10 14.38
N TRP A 66 13.52 -5.28 14.42
CA TRP A 66 12.63 -4.36 15.11
C TRP A 66 12.84 -4.46 16.63
N PRO A 67 12.85 -3.34 17.36
CA PRO A 67 12.97 -3.38 18.82
C PRO A 67 11.75 -4.04 19.46
N GLU A 68 11.94 -4.54 20.69
CA GLU A 68 10.84 -5.08 21.48
C GLU A 68 9.72 -4.03 21.65
N GLY A 69 8.46 -4.47 21.58
CA GLY A 69 7.29 -3.58 21.65
C GLY A 69 6.98 -2.79 20.37
N ALA A 70 7.83 -2.82 19.34
CA ALA A 70 7.58 -2.10 18.09
C ALA A 70 6.28 -2.54 17.40
N VAL A 71 5.95 -3.83 17.46
CA VAL A 71 4.71 -4.36 16.89
C VAL A 71 3.48 -3.71 17.52
N ASP A 72 3.43 -3.63 18.85
CA ASP A 72 2.33 -2.99 19.56
C ASP A 72 2.28 -1.49 19.27
N ALA A 73 3.44 -0.82 19.26
CA ALA A 73 3.53 0.60 18.93
C ALA A 73 2.99 0.90 17.50
N VAL A 74 3.33 0.07 16.51
CA VAL A 74 2.83 0.22 15.13
C VAL A 74 1.33 -0.03 15.05
N LEU A 75 0.82 -1.02 15.78
CA LEU A 75 -0.63 -1.27 15.88
C LEU A 75 -1.36 -0.09 16.51
N ASP A 76 -0.73 0.60 17.46
CA ASP A 76 -1.25 1.80 18.12
C ASP A 76 -1.00 3.09 17.30
N GLY A 77 -0.43 2.98 16.10
CA GLY A 77 -0.31 4.07 15.12
C GLY A 77 1.07 4.70 15.01
N ALA A 78 2.07 4.22 15.75
CA ALA A 78 3.45 4.70 15.61
C ALA A 78 4.04 4.35 14.23
N ALA A 79 5.09 5.06 13.83
CA ALA A 79 5.85 4.75 12.62
C ALA A 79 6.59 3.40 12.77
N PRO A 80 6.50 2.50 11.79
CA PRO A 80 7.33 1.31 11.70
C PRO A 80 8.83 1.64 11.71
N PRO A 81 9.64 0.86 12.44
CA PRO A 81 11.08 1.06 12.50
C PRO A 81 11.78 0.52 11.23
N GLY A 82 12.94 1.11 10.94
CA GLY A 82 13.86 0.63 9.91
C GLY A 82 13.65 1.24 8.52
N GLU A 83 14.45 0.76 7.58
CA GLU A 83 14.43 1.21 6.18
C GLU A 83 13.31 0.52 5.38
N GLY A 84 12.87 1.17 4.31
CA GLY A 84 11.85 0.64 3.40
C GLY A 84 10.43 1.01 3.79
N TRP A 85 10.16 1.31 5.06
CA TRP A 85 8.92 2.00 5.42
C TRP A 85 9.03 3.47 5.01
N ARG A 86 8.14 3.87 4.11
CA ARG A 86 7.78 5.27 3.95
C ARG A 86 6.37 5.35 4.50
N ASP A 87 6.14 6.21 5.49
CA ASP A 87 4.82 6.79 5.59
C ASP A 87 4.65 7.48 4.24
N ALA A 88 4.00 6.82 3.28
CA ALA A 88 3.29 7.56 2.27
C ALA A 88 2.42 8.46 3.14
N PRO A 89 2.59 9.79 3.10
CA PRO A 89 1.62 10.61 3.77
C PRO A 89 0.29 10.17 3.18
N VAL A 90 -0.52 9.53 4.01
CA VAL A 90 -1.95 9.66 3.93
C VAL A 90 -2.29 11.06 4.42
N GLU A 91 -1.57 12.10 3.94
CA GLU A 91 -2.31 13.20 3.34
C GLU A 91 -3.32 12.48 2.47
N GLN A 92 -4.62 12.71 2.65
CA GLN A 92 -5.60 12.21 1.69
C GLN A 92 -5.01 12.48 0.31
N ALA A 93 -4.43 11.45 -0.31
CA ALA A 93 -3.81 11.59 -1.60
C ALA A 93 -5.04 11.71 -2.46
N GLN A 94 -5.48 12.96 -2.63
CA GLN A 94 -6.51 13.31 -3.57
C GLN A 94 -5.87 12.99 -4.89
N ILE A 95 -6.11 11.75 -5.31
CA ILE A 95 -5.87 11.35 -6.67
C ILE A 95 -6.78 12.27 -7.46
N ASP A 96 -6.17 13.20 -8.20
CA ASP A 96 -6.95 14.02 -9.10
C ASP A 96 -7.62 13.13 -10.16
N ALA A 97 -8.63 13.68 -10.82
CA ALA A 97 -9.42 12.91 -11.77
C ALA A 97 -8.55 12.33 -12.89
N GLU A 98 -7.48 13.01 -13.28
CA GLU A 98 -6.59 12.61 -14.38
C GLU A 98 -5.72 11.41 -13.99
N GLN A 99 -5.11 11.45 -12.81
CA GLN A 99 -4.30 10.36 -12.29
C GLN A 99 -5.15 9.11 -12.04
N LEU A 100 -6.36 9.27 -11.50
CA LEU A 100 -7.30 8.16 -11.33
C LEU A 100 -7.75 7.61 -12.69
N ALA A 101 -7.93 8.48 -13.69
CA ALA A 101 -8.24 8.07 -15.05
C ALA A 101 -7.19 7.11 -15.62
N GLY A 102 -5.92 7.49 -15.48
CA GLY A 102 -4.79 6.71 -15.97
C GLY A 102 -4.69 5.35 -15.29
N ILE A 103 -4.90 5.31 -13.97
CA ILE A 103 -4.89 4.06 -13.19
C ILE A 103 -6.01 3.12 -13.65
N MET A 104 -7.25 3.64 -13.74
CA MET A 104 -8.42 2.86 -14.19
C MET A 104 -8.27 2.39 -15.63
N THR A 105 -7.76 3.24 -16.53
CA THR A 105 -7.48 2.87 -17.92
C THR A 105 -6.53 1.70 -17.99
N ASN A 106 -5.37 1.79 -17.32
CA ASN A 106 -4.39 0.71 -17.32
C ASN A 106 -4.90 -0.58 -16.67
N ALA A 107 -5.72 -0.47 -15.61
CA ALA A 107 -6.36 -1.62 -14.99
C ALA A 107 -7.36 -2.29 -15.93
N MET A 108 -8.19 -1.51 -16.64
CA MET A 108 -9.18 -2.01 -17.60
C MET A 108 -8.52 -2.63 -18.83
N VAL A 109 -7.48 -2.01 -19.41
CA VAL A 109 -6.69 -2.61 -20.51
C VAL A 109 -6.21 -4.02 -20.13
N ARG A 110 -5.76 -4.20 -18.88
CA ARG A 110 -5.29 -5.48 -18.38
C ARG A 110 -6.42 -6.47 -18.04
N ALA A 111 -7.57 -5.98 -17.61
CA ALA A 111 -8.71 -6.82 -17.22
C ALA A 111 -9.53 -7.31 -18.41
N THR A 112 -9.53 -6.58 -19.53
CA THR A 112 -10.31 -6.90 -20.72
C THR A 112 -9.38 -6.97 -21.93
N GLU A 113 -8.90 -8.17 -22.29
CA GLU A 113 -7.98 -8.42 -23.42
C GLU A 113 -8.47 -7.90 -24.79
N HIS A 114 -9.71 -7.38 -24.90
CA HIS A 114 -10.32 -6.89 -26.13
C HIS A 114 -10.98 -5.51 -26.05
N ALA A 115 -10.87 -4.77 -24.94
CA ALA A 115 -11.44 -3.42 -24.90
C ALA A 115 -10.54 -2.43 -25.68
N THR A 116 -11.15 -1.64 -26.55
CA THR A 116 -10.43 -0.61 -27.31
C THR A 116 -10.08 0.58 -26.41
N ALA A 117 -9.02 1.32 -26.74
CA ALA A 117 -8.61 2.49 -25.96
C ALA A 117 -9.71 3.56 -25.84
N ALA A 118 -10.63 3.64 -26.81
CA ALA A 118 -11.78 4.55 -26.78
C ALA A 118 -12.84 4.11 -25.77
N GLU A 119 -13.17 2.82 -25.74
CA GLU A 119 -14.12 2.24 -24.77
C GLU A 119 -13.60 2.36 -23.34
N ILE A 120 -12.30 2.16 -23.15
CA ILE A 120 -11.66 2.29 -21.83
C ILE A 120 -11.69 3.74 -21.34
N ARG A 121 -11.42 4.71 -22.21
CA ARG A 121 -11.54 6.14 -21.88
C ARG A 121 -12.98 6.52 -21.52
N ALA A 122 -13.96 6.00 -22.26
CA ALA A 122 -15.37 6.25 -21.98
C ALA A 122 -15.80 5.69 -20.62
N ALA A 123 -15.47 4.43 -20.32
CA ALA A 123 -15.76 3.81 -19.04
C ALA A 123 -15.08 4.53 -17.87
N THR A 124 -13.83 4.94 -18.08
CA THR A 124 -13.05 5.70 -17.09
C THR A 124 -13.67 7.07 -16.83
N ALA A 125 -14.10 7.80 -17.87
CA ALA A 125 -14.75 9.10 -17.72
C ALA A 125 -16.06 9.00 -16.90
N ILE A 126 -16.85 7.95 -17.13
CA ILE A 126 -18.08 7.68 -16.37
C ILE A 126 -17.76 7.41 -14.89
N ALA A 127 -16.77 6.57 -14.60
CA ALA A 127 -16.37 6.25 -13.23
C ALA A 127 -15.87 7.49 -12.47
N LEU A 128 -15.07 8.34 -13.13
CA LEU A 128 -14.58 9.59 -12.53
C LEU A 128 -15.71 10.59 -12.29
N ASP A 129 -16.66 10.68 -13.21
CA ASP A 129 -17.83 11.54 -13.04
C ASP A 129 -18.65 11.15 -11.82
N GLU A 130 -18.82 9.84 -11.61
CA GLU A 130 -19.54 9.31 -10.45
C GLU A 130 -18.80 9.58 -9.14
N LEU A 131 -17.48 9.48 -9.14
CA LEU A 131 -16.66 9.80 -7.96
C LEU A 131 -16.62 11.31 -7.66
N ARG A 132 -16.69 12.17 -8.69
CA ARG A 132 -16.88 13.61 -8.52
C ARG A 132 -18.22 13.92 -7.87
N LYS A 133 -19.30 13.31 -8.35
CA LYS A 133 -20.65 13.46 -7.74
C LYS A 133 -20.68 13.04 -6.28
N GLN A 134 -19.88 12.04 -5.90
CA GLN A 134 -19.75 11.57 -4.52
C GLN A 134 -18.75 12.39 -3.68
N GLY A 135 -18.11 13.41 -4.25
CA GLY A 135 -17.19 14.31 -3.54
C GLY A 135 -15.83 13.68 -3.19
N VAL A 136 -15.50 12.54 -3.79
CA VAL A 136 -14.27 11.78 -3.49
C VAL A 136 -13.04 12.37 -4.20
N ILE A 137 -13.25 13.01 -5.36
CA ILE A 137 -12.20 13.66 -6.15
C ILE A 137 -12.57 15.13 -6.44
N ARG A 138 -11.58 16.02 -6.44
CA ARG A 138 -11.77 17.47 -6.69
C ARG A 138 -11.98 17.75 -8.19
N GLU A 139 -12.76 18.77 -8.51
CA GLU A 139 -12.77 19.38 -9.85
C GLU A 139 -11.41 20.07 -10.08
N THR A 140 -10.56 19.49 -10.92
CA THR A 140 -9.37 20.20 -11.38
C THR A 140 -9.81 21.25 -12.40
N ASN A 141 -9.98 22.49 -11.94
CA ASN A 141 -10.01 23.64 -12.83
C ASN A 141 -8.62 23.77 -13.47
N GLY A 142 -8.45 23.19 -14.64
CA GLY A 142 -7.17 23.13 -15.32
C GLY A 142 -6.68 24.52 -15.72
N VAL A 143 -5.70 25.07 -14.98
CA VAL A 143 -4.86 26.20 -15.41
C VAL A 143 -3.43 26.11 -14.82
N GLN A 144 -2.48 25.75 -15.71
CA GLN A 144 -1.11 26.26 -15.97
C GLN A 144 0.05 26.09 -14.94
N PRO A 145 1.35 26.19 -15.35
CA PRO A 145 1.89 26.62 -16.66
C PRO A 145 2.90 25.67 -17.34
N SER A 146 2.96 25.73 -18.68
CA SER A 146 4.10 25.23 -19.46
C SER A 146 5.29 26.18 -19.30
N THR A 147 6.34 25.71 -18.62
CA THR A 147 7.68 26.32 -18.66
C THR A 147 8.41 25.83 -19.90
N ASN A 148 8.28 26.53 -21.02
CA ASN A 148 9.20 26.33 -22.14
C ASN A 148 10.33 27.37 -22.05
N GLN A 149 11.43 26.97 -21.43
CA GLN A 149 12.73 27.60 -21.65
C GLN A 149 13.25 27.15 -23.01
N ALA A 150 13.30 28.06 -23.98
CA ALA A 150 14.19 27.94 -25.13
C ALA A 150 15.31 28.95 -24.94
N ASN A 151 16.52 28.41 -24.78
CA ASN A 151 17.78 29.12 -24.66
C ASN A 151 18.43 29.15 -26.05
N SER A 152 18.97 30.33 -26.42
CA SER A 152 19.81 30.66 -27.61
C SER A 152 19.13 30.78 -28.97
#